data_AF-A0A953UYX6-F1
#
_entry.id   AF-A0A953UYX6-F1
#
_cell.length_a   1.000
_cell.length_b   1.000
_cell.length_c   1.000
_cell.angle_alpha   90.00
_cell.angle_beta   90.00
_cell.angle_gamma   90.00
#
_symmetry.space_group_name_H-M   'P 1'
#
loop_
_entity.id
_entity.type
_entity.pdbx_description
1 polymer ?
#
loop_
_entity_poly.entity_id
_entity_poly.type
_entity_poly.pdbx_seq_one_letter_code
_entity_poly.pdbx_strand_id
1 'polypeptide(L)' 'MTRSGFMQALEEILGVPTRTLRDEDSRQTVSNWTSLADVQIFSLVTSEFGIETDEELIEAETVGDLVRVLQGRRAFHE' A
#
# COMPACT_ATOMS: atom_id res chain seq x y z
N MET A 1 0.22 -7.92 10.24
CA MET A 1 -1.12 -7.68 9.65
C MET A 1 -1.39 -8.66 8.49
N THR A 2 -2.64 -8.93 8.11
CA THR A 2 -2.98 -9.75 6.92
C THR A 2 -3.01 -8.89 5.63
N ARG A 3 -2.95 -9.51 4.44
CA ARG A 3 -3.09 -8.77 3.16
C ARG A 3 -4.38 -7.96 3.11
N SER A 4 -5.49 -8.56 3.53
CA SER A 4 -6.80 -7.89 3.54
C SER A 4 -6.84 -6.69 4.48
N GLY A 5 -6.16 -6.78 5.64
CA GLY A 5 -6.04 -5.64 6.57
C GLY A 5 -5.24 -4.49 5.96
N PHE A 6 -4.16 -4.79 5.24
CA PHE A 6 -3.39 -3.78 4.53
C PHE A 6 -4.21 -3.10 3.42
N MET A 7 -4.95 -3.88 2.63
CA MET A 7 -5.83 -3.33 1.58
C MET A 7 -6.88 -2.40 2.19
N GLN A 8 -7.48 -2.77 3.31
CA GLN A 8 -8.45 -1.91 3.99
C GLN A 8 -7.80 -0.61 4.49
N ALA A 9 -6.63 -0.68 5.12
CA ALA A 9 -5.91 0.51 5.56
C ALA A 9 -5.51 1.42 4.38
N LEU A 10 -5.14 0.83 3.25
CA LEU A 10 -4.84 1.56 2.02
C LEU A 10 -6.09 2.27 1.47
N GLU A 11 -7.25 1.63 1.49
CA GLU A 11 -8.53 2.24 1.11
C GLU A 11 -8.89 3.43 1.99
N GLU A 12 -8.65 3.31 3.30
CA GLU A 12 -8.84 4.38 4.28
C GLU A 12 -7.90 5.57 4.02
N ILE A 13 -6.60 5.32 3.78
CA ILE A 13 -5.62 6.37 3.46
C ILE A 13 -5.97 7.08 2.15
N LEU A 14 -6.39 6.33 1.14
CA LEU A 14 -6.76 6.87 -0.18
C LEU A 14 -8.18 7.46 -0.18
N GLY A 15 -8.93 7.34 0.91
CA GLY A 15 -10.29 7.85 1.02
C GLY A 15 -11.22 7.27 -0.04
N VAL A 16 -11.00 6.02 -0.44
CA VAL A 16 -11.84 5.29 -1.41
C VAL A 16 -12.75 4.30 -0.69
N PRO A 17 -13.90 3.91 -1.30
CA PRO A 17 -14.79 2.95 -0.66
C PRO A 17 -14.11 1.60 -0.44
N THR A 18 -14.53 0.88 0.59
CA THR A 18 -13.96 -0.43 0.90
C THR A 18 -14.21 -1.45 -0.20
N ARG A 19 -13.22 -2.33 -0.43
CA ARG A 19 -13.17 -3.34 -1.49
C ARG A 19 -13.31 -2.78 -2.91
N THR A 20 -12.79 -1.58 -3.15
CA THR A 20 -12.79 -0.97 -4.49
C THR A 20 -11.42 -0.88 -5.12
N LEU A 21 -10.34 -0.88 -4.33
CA LEU A 21 -8.99 -0.91 -4.87
C LEU A 21 -8.69 -2.24 -5.54
N ARG A 22 -8.05 -2.15 -6.70
CA ARG A 22 -7.58 -3.27 -7.49
C ARG A 22 -6.06 -3.23 -7.59
N ASP A 23 -5.46 -4.38 -7.90
CA ASP A 23 -4.02 -4.48 -8.09
C ASP A 23 -3.50 -3.55 -9.21
N GLU A 24 -4.34 -3.20 -10.19
CA GLU A 24 -4.02 -2.29 -11.31
C GLU A 24 -4.12 -0.79 -10.95
N ASP A 25 -4.69 -0.46 -9.79
CA ASP A 25 -4.85 0.93 -9.39
C ASP A 25 -3.50 1.57 -9.06
N SER A 26 -3.33 2.81 -9.48
CA SER A 26 -2.10 3.58 -9.35
C SER A 26 -2.38 5.02 -8.95
N ARG A 27 -1.32 5.80 -8.76
CA ARG A 27 -1.39 7.26 -8.57
C ARG A 27 -2.13 8.00 -9.69
N GLN A 28 -2.20 7.40 -10.89
CA GLN A 28 -2.87 7.99 -12.05
C GLN A 28 -4.36 7.64 -12.10
N THR A 29 -4.77 6.49 -11.56
CA THR A 29 -6.18 6.05 -11.57
C THR A 29 -6.92 6.48 -10.32
N VAL A 30 -6.23 6.58 -9.18
CA VAL A 30 -6.80 6.99 -7.89
C VAL A 30 -6.52 8.47 -7.64
N SER A 31 -7.52 9.32 -7.84
CA SER A 31 -7.35 10.79 -7.74
C SER A 31 -6.85 11.28 -6.37
N ASN A 32 -7.14 10.53 -5.31
CA ASN A 32 -6.74 10.87 -3.93
C ASN A 32 -5.35 10.34 -3.56
N TRP A 33 -4.70 9.58 -4.44
CA TRP A 33 -3.36 9.07 -4.21
C TRP A 33 -2.33 10.16 -4.48
N THR A 34 -2.25 11.07 -3.53
CA THR A 34 -1.31 12.19 -3.52
C THR A 34 0.04 11.79 -2.90
N SER A 35 1.06 12.63 -3.03
CA SER A 35 2.33 12.43 -2.32
C SER A 35 2.17 12.40 -0.80
N LEU A 36 1.12 13.01 -0.25
CA LEU A 36 0.81 12.89 1.18
C LEU A 36 0.27 11.49 1.52
N ALA A 37 -0.50 10.88 0.62
CA ALA A 37 -0.93 9.50 0.78
C ALA A 37 0.27 8.54 0.73
N ASP A 38 1.25 8.78 -0.15
CA ASP A 38 2.49 7.99 -0.19
C ASP A 38 3.21 8.00 1.17
N VAL A 39 3.38 9.17 1.79
CA VAL A 39 4.00 9.28 3.12
C VAL A 39 3.22 8.50 4.18
N GLN A 40 1.88 8.54 4.14
CA GLN A 40 1.03 7.77 5.07
C GLN A 40 1.16 6.26 4.85
N ILE A 41 1.19 5.81 3.60
CA ILE A 41 1.38 4.39 3.23
C ILE A 41 2.74 3.90 3.74
N PHE A 42 3.81 4.65 3.49
CA PHE A 42 5.15 4.29 3.95
C PHE A 42 5.27 4.27 5.47
N SER A 43 4.62 5.22 6.15
CA SER A 43 4.56 5.25 7.62
C SER A 43 3.82 4.03 8.16
N LEU A 44 2.71 3.64 7.54
CA LEU A 44 1.97 2.43 7.88
C LEU A 44 2.83 1.19 7.69
N VAL A 45 3.53 1.07 6.56
CA VAL A 45 4.41 -0.08 6.27
C VAL A 45 5.53 -0.20 7.31
N THR A 46 6.16 0.92 7.64
CA THR A 46 7.22 0.96 8.65
C THR A 46 6.68 0.58 10.03
N SER A 47 5.52 1.11 10.42
CA SER A 47 4.91 0.87 11.73
C SER A 47 4.39 -0.57 11.90
N GLU A 48 3.67 -1.09 10.89
CA GLU A 48 2.97 -2.38 10.99
C GLU A 48 3.86 -3.57 10.67
N PHE A 49 4.84 -3.40 9.78
CA PHE A 49 5.68 -4.49 9.31
C PHE A 49 7.15 -4.35 9.73
N GLY A 50 7.55 -3.19 10.27
CA GLY A 50 8.96 -2.92 10.57
C GLY A 50 9.85 -2.88 9.31
N ILE A 51 9.24 -2.68 8.14
CA ILE A 51 9.94 -2.63 6.85
C ILE A 51 10.28 -1.18 6.57
N GLU A 52 11.58 -0.88 6.47
CA GLU A 52 12.03 0.44 6.05
C GLU A 52 11.64 0.69 4.59
N THR A 53 11.26 1.94 4.31
CA THR A 53 10.99 2.40 2.95
C THR A 53 12.29 2.43 2.16
N ASP A 54 12.36 1.63 1.11
CA ASP A 54 13.49 1.53 0.20
C ASP A 54 13.08 1.77 -1.26
N GLU A 55 14.04 1.69 -2.18
CA GLU A 55 13.85 1.97 -3.60
C GLU A 55 12.70 1.13 -4.19
N GLU A 56 12.60 -0.16 -3.85
CA GLU A 56 11.55 -1.05 -4.36
C GLU A 56 10.13 -0.62 -3.94
N LEU A 57 9.96 -0.14 -2.70
CA LEU A 57 8.68 0.39 -2.23
C LEU A 57 8.34 1.76 -2.86
N ILE A 58 9.35 2.58 -3.11
CA ILE A 58 9.19 3.91 -3.73
C ILE A 58 8.85 3.77 -5.22
N GLU A 59 9.48 2.82 -5.90
CA GLU A 59 9.27 2.52 -7.32
C GLU A 59 7.95 1.78 -7.58
N ALA A 60 7.25 1.30 -6.54
CA ALA A 60 5.94 0.68 -6.70
C ALA A 60 4.92 1.70 -7.24
N GLU A 61 4.46 1.47 -8.47
CA GLU A 61 3.53 2.35 -9.17
C GLU A 61 2.07 2.01 -8.91
N THR A 62 1.79 0.72 -8.68
CA THR A 62 0.44 0.19 -8.47
C THR A 62 0.24 -0.40 -7.07
N VAL A 63 -1.02 -0.55 -6.65
CA VAL A 63 -1.39 -1.29 -5.44
C VAL A 63 -0.84 -2.72 -5.50
N GLY A 64 -0.92 -3.36 -6.67
CA GLY A 64 -0.40 -4.70 -6.87
C GLY A 64 1.11 -4.77 -6.65
N ASP A 65 1.86 -3.75 -7.07
CA ASP A 65 3.30 -3.70 -6.85
C ASP A 65 3.64 -3.55 -5.37
N LEU A 66 2.98 -2.65 -4.65
CA LEU A 66 3.14 -2.51 -3.20
C LEU A 66 2.87 -3.84 -2.48
N VAL A 67 1.77 -4.52 -2.82
CA VAL A 67 1.41 -5.81 -2.23
C VAL A 67 2.45 -6.87 -2.56
N ARG A 68 2.96 -6.92 -3.80
CA ARG A 68 4.00 -7.89 -4.21
C ARG A 68 5.30 -7.68 -3.44
N VAL A 69 5.74 -6.43 -3.28
CA VAL A 69 6.94 -6.09 -2.51
C VAL A 69 6.79 -6.56 -1.06
N LEU A 70 5.65 -6.26 -0.43
CA LEU A 70 5.36 -6.69 0.94
C LEU A 70 5.22 -8.22 1.07
N GLN A 71 4.62 -8.89 0.08
CA GLN A 71 4.53 -10.35 0.02
C GLN A 71 5.91 -11.02 -0.12
N GLY A 72 6.76 -10.49 -1.01
CA GLY A 72 8.12 -10.98 -1.19
C GLY A 72 8.95 -10.92 0.10
N ARG A 73 8.66 -9.92 0.94
CA ARG A 73 9.28 -9.73 2.26
C ARG A 73 8.59 -10.51 3.39
N ARG A 74 7.57 -11.31 3.10
CA ARG A 74 6.75 -12.05 4.09
C ARG A 74 6.13 -11.13 5.16
N ALA A 75 5.76 -9.91 4.77
CA ALA A 75 5.15 -8.92 5.67
C ALA A 75 3.76 -9.36 6.18
N PHE A 76 3.03 -10.14 5.37
CA PHE A 76 1.71 -10.61 5.70
C PHE A 76 1.77 -11.92 6.49
N HIS A 77 1.04 -11.96 7.60
CA HIS A 77 0.77 -13.20 8.34
C HIS A 77 -0.60 -13.71 7.91
N GLU A 78 -0.66 -14.94 7.41
CA GLU A 78 -1.91 -15.67 7.07
C GLU A 78 -2.20 -16.76 8.11
#